data_AF-A0A5C7P9N3-F1
#
_entry.id   AF-A0A5C7P9N3-F1
#
_cell.length_a   1.000
_cell.length_b   1.000
_cell.length_c   1.000
_cell.angle_alpha   90.00
_cell.angle_beta   90.00
_cell.angle_gamma   90.00
#
_symmetry.space_group_name_H-M   'P 1'
#
loop_
_entity.id
_entity.type
_entity.pdbx_description
1 polymer ?
#
loop_
_entity_poly.entity_id
_entity_poly.type
_entity_poly.pdbx_seq_one_letter_code
_entity_poly.pdbx_strand_id
1 'polypeptide(L)'
;MKVSELLDSPDKWCQHAYAKNIEGAPVSSYASGACSWCLIGAINTCYPLLVDPDRQEHDMVMDRLKEVIGITNVATWNDDPSRTFEEVREAVLKAGI
;
A
#
# COMPACT_ATOMS: atom_id res chain seq x y z
N MET A 1 8.52 10.50 -0.85
CA MET A 1 8.26 9.30 -0.04
C MET A 1 7.83 8.21 -1.00
N LYS A 2 8.49 7.06 -0.99
CA LYS A 2 8.19 5.91 -1.85
C LYS A 2 7.37 4.86 -1.11
N VAL A 3 6.68 3.98 -1.83
CA VAL A 3 5.91 2.89 -1.21
C VAL A 3 6.85 1.96 -0.45
N SER A 4 8.03 1.69 -1.01
CA SER A 4 9.11 0.94 -0.36
C SER A 4 9.67 1.55 0.93
N GLU A 5 9.56 2.87 1.12
CA GLU A 5 9.95 3.55 2.36
C GLU A 5 8.82 3.47 3.41
N LEU A 6 7.57 3.48 2.97
CA LEU A 6 6.40 3.38 3.85
C LEU A 6 6.18 1.95 4.36
N LEU A 7 6.53 0.95 3.55
CA LEU A 7 6.43 -0.48 3.84
C LEU A 7 7.83 -1.10 4.04
N ASP A 8 8.66 -0.49 4.87
CA ASP A 8 10.05 -0.91 5.13
C ASP A 8 10.18 -1.95 6.25
N SER A 9 9.13 -2.16 7.04
CA SER A 9 9.11 -3.00 8.24
C SER A 9 7.72 -3.59 8.51
N PRO A 10 7.62 -4.77 9.17
CA PRO A 10 6.35 -5.44 9.42
C PRO A 10 5.33 -4.62 10.23
N ASP A 11 5.81 -3.78 11.16
CA ASP A 11 4.96 -2.91 11.99
C ASP A 11 4.31 -1.76 11.22
N LYS A 12 4.84 -1.41 10.05
CA LYS A 12 4.25 -0.42 9.14
C LYS A 12 3.28 -1.02 8.12
N TRP A 13 3.07 -2.32 8.13
CA TRP A 13 2.09 -2.99 7.27
C TRP A 13 0.84 -3.39 8.03
N CYS A 14 -0.32 -3.23 7.40
CA CYS A 14 -1.57 -3.75 7.94
C CYS A 14 -2.50 -4.35 6.88
N GLN A 15 -3.37 -5.24 7.35
CA GLN A 15 -4.47 -5.83 6.59
C GLN A 15 -5.81 -5.26 7.05
N HIS A 16 -6.82 -5.33 6.18
CA HIS A 16 -8.21 -4.96 6.43
C HIS A 16 -8.47 -3.48 6.79
N ALA A 17 -7.47 -2.61 6.61
CA ALA A 17 -7.57 -1.17 6.81
C ALA A 17 -6.59 -0.45 5.87
N TYR A 18 -6.96 0.72 5.35
CA TYR A 18 -6.04 1.52 4.53
C TYR A 18 -4.83 2.00 5.34
N ALA A 19 -5.07 2.41 6.57
CA ALA A 19 -4.03 2.68 7.55
C ALA A 19 -4.54 2.47 8.97
N LYS A 20 -3.62 2.37 9.92
CA LYS A 20 -3.90 2.38 11.36
C LYS A 20 -3.05 3.43 12.06
N ASN A 21 -3.56 3.97 13.15
CA ASN A 21 -2.81 4.83 14.05
C ASN A 21 -2.02 4.02 15.09
N ILE A 22 -1.31 4.72 16.00
CA ILE A 22 -0.49 4.09 17.05
C ILE A 22 -1.28 3.21 18.02
N GLU A 23 -2.58 3.41 18.14
CA GLU A 23 -3.49 2.60 18.97
C GLU A 23 -4.02 1.38 18.21
N GLY A 24 -3.63 1.20 16.94
CA GLY A 24 -4.12 0.15 16.06
C GLY A 24 -5.52 0.43 15.47
N ALA A 25 -6.08 1.62 15.71
CA ALA A 25 -7.39 1.99 15.20
C ALA A 25 -7.32 2.33 13.70
N PRO A 26 -8.28 1.86 12.87
CA PRO A 26 -8.33 2.20 11.46
C PRO A 26 -8.50 3.72 11.26
N VAL A 27 -7.70 4.27 10.35
CA VAL A 27 -7.74 5.69 9.96
C VAL A 27 -7.63 5.82 8.43
N SER A 28 -7.88 7.02 7.92
CA SER A 28 -7.55 7.37 6.53
C SER A 28 -6.04 7.23 6.30
N SER A 29 -5.62 6.79 5.11
CA SER A 29 -4.20 6.69 4.76
C SER A 29 -3.47 8.03 4.76
N TYR A 30 -4.22 9.13 4.61
CA TYR A 30 -3.74 10.52 4.67
C TYR A 30 -3.77 11.12 6.08
N ALA A 31 -4.25 10.39 7.09
CA ALA A 31 -4.32 10.90 8.44
C ALA A 31 -2.90 11.15 8.98
N SER A 32 -2.68 12.30 9.63
CA SER A 32 -1.38 12.65 10.22
C SER A 32 -0.90 11.67 11.30
N GLY A 33 -1.83 10.93 11.91
CA GLY A 33 -1.54 9.90 12.91
C GLY A 33 -1.41 8.48 12.36
N ALA A 34 -1.46 8.28 11.04
CA ALA A 34 -1.24 6.97 10.43
C ALA A 34 0.22 6.52 10.62
N CYS A 35 0.42 5.28 11.08
CA CYS A 35 1.74 4.70 11.30
C CYS A 35 1.94 3.32 10.65
N SER A 36 0.86 2.67 10.21
CA SER A 36 0.92 1.46 9.38
C SER A 36 -0.09 1.56 8.24
N TRP A 37 0.21 0.98 7.08
CA TRP A 37 -0.62 1.05 5.87
C TRP A 37 -0.81 -0.34 5.25
N CYS A 38 -1.96 -0.57 4.61
CA CYS A 38 -2.05 -1.64 3.63
C CYS A 38 -1.39 -1.21 2.31
N LEU A 39 -1.21 -2.15 1.38
CA LEU A 39 -0.55 -1.86 0.10
C LEU A 39 -1.25 -0.75 -0.71
N ILE A 40 -2.58 -0.76 -0.79
CA ILE A 40 -3.35 0.32 -1.44
C ILE A 40 -3.23 1.64 -0.68
N GLY A 41 -3.30 1.58 0.65
CA GLY A 41 -3.15 2.77 1.50
C GLY A 41 -1.80 3.44 1.29
N ALA A 42 -0.73 2.64 1.19
CA ALA A 42 0.61 3.13 0.92
C ALA A 42 0.73 3.79 -0.46
N ILE A 43 0.17 3.16 -1.50
CA ILE A 43 0.13 3.75 -2.85
C ILE A 43 -0.64 5.06 -2.84
N ASN A 44 -1.81 5.11 -2.22
CA ASN A 44 -2.62 6.33 -2.12
C ASN A 44 -1.84 7.46 -1.42
N THR A 45 -1.10 7.15 -0.35
CA THR A 45 -0.30 8.12 0.39
C THR A 45 0.87 8.66 -0.43
N CYS A 46 1.54 7.81 -1.21
CA CYS A 46 2.67 8.20 -2.06
C CYS A 46 2.25 8.87 -3.36
N TYR A 47 1.10 8.50 -3.92
CA TYR A 47 0.55 8.97 -5.18
C TYR A 47 -0.87 9.52 -4.97
N PRO A 48 -1.02 10.65 -4.24
CA PRO A 48 -2.32 11.19 -3.89
C PRO A 48 -3.05 11.74 -5.11
N LEU A 49 -4.30 11.29 -5.27
CA LEU A 49 -5.20 11.71 -6.36
C LEU A 49 -5.55 13.20 -6.35
N LEU A 50 -5.31 13.89 -5.22
CA LEU A 50 -5.47 15.34 -5.12
C LEU A 50 -4.39 16.10 -5.90
N VAL A 51 -3.22 15.47 -6.10
CA VAL A 51 -2.09 16.04 -6.83
C VAL A 51 -2.09 15.56 -8.29
N ASP A 52 -2.57 14.34 -8.52
CA ASP A 52 -2.78 13.75 -9.84
C ASP A 52 -4.27 13.41 -10.06
N PRO A 53 -5.10 14.40 -10.45
CA PRO A 53 -6.54 14.20 -10.61
C PRO A 53 -6.90 13.24 -11.74
N ASP A 54 -6.03 13.11 -12.74
CA ASP A 54 -6.18 12.17 -13.86
C ASP A 54 -5.71 10.75 -13.50
N ARG A 55 -5.11 10.59 -12.33
CA ARG A 55 -4.62 9.31 -11.78
C ARG A 55 -3.54 8.62 -12.60
N GLN A 56 -2.87 9.31 -13.52
CA GLN A 56 -1.92 8.67 -14.43
C GLN A 56 -0.79 7.95 -13.67
N GLU A 57 -0.16 8.59 -12.69
CA GLU A 57 0.93 7.98 -11.93
C GLU A 57 0.40 6.88 -11.01
N HIS A 58 -0.75 7.11 -10.38
CA HIS A 58 -1.40 6.14 -9.51
C HIS A 58 -1.75 4.85 -10.26
N ASP A 59 -2.38 4.97 -11.42
CA ASP A 59 -2.78 3.85 -12.27
C ASP A 59 -1.55 3.11 -12.81
N MET A 60 -0.51 3.84 -13.26
CA MET A 60 0.76 3.23 -13.68
C MET A 60 1.45 2.41 -12.58
N VAL A 61 1.40 2.89 -11.33
CA VAL A 61 1.96 2.18 -10.17
C VAL A 61 1.11 0.95 -9.83
N MET A 62 -0.20 1.10 -9.82
CA MET A 62 -1.14 0.00 -9.57
C MET A 62 -1.01 -1.09 -10.62
N ASP A 63 -0.83 -0.75 -11.89
CA ASP A 63 -0.73 -1.73 -12.98
C ASP A 63 0.58 -2.52 -12.91
N ARG A 64 1.72 -1.86 -12.67
CA ARG A 64 2.99 -2.56 -12.40
C ARG A 64 2.89 -3.52 -11.22
N LEU A 65 2.22 -3.10 -10.15
CA LEU A 65 2.02 -3.96 -9.00
C LEU A 65 1.15 -5.17 -9.36
N LYS A 66 0.02 -4.98 -10.04
CA LYS A 66 -0.88 -6.06 -10.49
C LYS A 66 -0.16 -7.08 -11.37
N GLU A 67 0.71 -6.61 -12.27
CA GLU A 67 1.56 -7.48 -13.10
C GLU A 67 2.47 -8.37 -12.25
N VAL A 68 3.09 -7.82 -11.21
CA VAL A 68 3.98 -8.56 -10.31
C VAL A 68 3.23 -9.57 -9.46
N ILE A 69 2.06 -9.21 -8.91
CA ILE A 69 1.28 -10.10 -8.03
C ILE A 69 0.40 -11.09 -8.81
N GLY A 70 0.25 -10.91 -10.13
CA GLY A 70 -0.53 -11.78 -11.01
C GLY A 70 -2.04 -11.75 -10.78
N ILE A 71 -2.56 -10.72 -10.09
CA ILE A 71 -3.99 -10.59 -9.76
C ILE A 71 -4.44 -9.12 -9.84
N THR A 72 -5.67 -8.91 -10.29
CA THR A 72 -6.25 -7.58 -10.48
C THR A 72 -6.64 -6.89 -9.16
N ASN A 73 -7.07 -7.66 -8.16
CA ASN A 73 -7.55 -7.14 -6.89
C ASN A 73 -6.45 -7.12 -5.82
N VAL A 74 -5.72 -6.00 -5.77
CA VAL A 74 -4.64 -5.76 -4.80
C VAL A 74 -5.14 -5.83 -3.35
N ALA A 75 -6.37 -5.38 -3.07
CA ALA A 75 -6.93 -5.41 -1.71
C ALA A 75 -7.08 -6.86 -1.23
N THR A 76 -7.71 -7.71 -2.03
CA THR A 76 -7.88 -9.14 -1.72
C THR A 76 -6.54 -9.84 -1.57
N TRP A 77 -5.56 -9.51 -2.42
CA TRP A 77 -4.22 -10.09 -2.33
C TRP A 77 -3.48 -9.69 -1.03
N ASN A 78 -3.59 -8.43 -0.63
CA ASN A 78 -3.00 -7.90 0.62
C ASN A 78 -3.69 -8.51 1.85
N ASP A 79 -5.00 -8.64 1.82
CA ASP A 79 -5.85 -9.05 2.95
C ASP A 79 -6.01 -10.56 3.08
N ASP A 80 -5.35 -11.35 2.24
CA ASP A 80 -5.32 -12.80 2.39
C ASP A 80 -4.71 -13.15 3.78
N PRO A 81 -5.37 -13.95 4.63
CA PRO A 81 -4.86 -14.29 5.96
C PRO A 81 -3.50 -15.01 5.97
N SER A 82 -3.10 -15.59 4.84
CA SER A 82 -1.79 -16.22 4.65
C SER A 82 -0.72 -15.26 4.11
N ARG A 83 -1.11 -14.04 3.70
CA ARG A 83 -0.18 -13.01 3.20
C ARG A 83 0.81 -12.63 4.30
N THR A 84 2.07 -12.53 3.93
CA THR A 84 3.15 -12.07 4.80
C THR A 84 3.64 -10.68 4.39
N PHE A 85 4.27 -9.97 5.33
CA PHE A 85 4.90 -8.68 5.04
C PHE A 85 6.02 -8.83 4.00
N GLU A 86 6.81 -9.90 4.09
CA GLU A 86 7.93 -10.16 3.20
C GLU A 86 7.47 -10.28 1.74
N GLU A 87 6.35 -10.96 1.47
CA GLU A 87 5.77 -11.04 0.13
C GLU A 87 5.29 -9.68 -0.37
N VAL A 88 4.66 -8.87 0.49
CA VAL A 88 4.23 -7.50 0.16
C VAL A 88 5.45 -6.65 -0.20
N ARG A 89 6.50 -6.69 0.62
CA ARG A 89 7.74 -5.96 0.40
C ARG A 89 8.43 -6.41 -0.89
N GLU A 90 8.49 -7.71 -1.16
CA GLU A 90 9.02 -8.23 -2.41
C GLU A 90 8.23 -7.75 -3.62
N ALA A 91 6.90 -7.73 -3.55
CA ALA A 91 6.06 -7.25 -4.65
C ALA A 91 6.32 -5.76 -4.94
N VAL A 92 6.41 -4.93 -3.89
CA VAL A 92 6.75 -3.50 -3.99
C VAL A 92 8.13 -3.31 -4.65
N LEU A 93 9.14 -4.06 -4.21
CA LEU A 93 10.50 -3.97 -4.77
C LEU A 93 10.55 -4.44 -6.24
N LYS A 94 9.86 -5.53 -6.58
CA LYS A 94 9.78 -6.06 -7.95
C LYS A 94 9.02 -5.11 -8.89
N ALA A 95 7.99 -4.43 -8.40
CA ALA A 95 7.26 -3.41 -9.14
C ALA A 95 8.03 -2.09 -9.31
N GLY A 96 9.09 -1.89 -8.50
CA GLY A 96 9.94 -0.70 -8.53
C GLY A 96 9.25 0.55 -7.98
N ILE A 97 8.42 0.39 -6.93
CA ILE A 97 7.59 1.46 -6.35
C ILE A 97 7.92 1.79 -4.88
#